data_AF-A0A0P9SI53-F1
#
_entry.id   AF-A0A0P9SI53-F1
#
_cell.length_a   1.000
_cell.length_b   1.000
_cell.length_c   1.000
_cell.angle_alpha   90.00
_cell.angle_beta   90.00
_cell.angle_gamma   90.00
#
_symmetry.space_group_name_H-M   'P 1'
#
loop_
_entity.id
_entity.type
_entity.pdbx_description
1 polymer ?
#
loop_
_entity_poly.entity_id
_entity_poly.type
_entity_poly.pdbx_seq_one_letter_code
_entity_poly.pdbx_strand_id
1 'polypeptide(L)'
;MAEATRNFATRIDLHLRTTVEGMLYRMRVGCPWRDLPKAFGNWSKVYKRFNAWSASGKWVKVLEVLMTDPDMEWVFIDGSYA
;
A
#
# COMPACT_ATOMS: atom_id res chain seq x y z
N MET A 1 -7.04 23.08 24.66
CA MET A 1 -7.72 21.78 24.47
C MET A 1 -7.95 21.39 22.99
N ALA A 2 -7.61 22.22 21.99
CA ALA A 2 -7.87 21.93 20.56
C ALA A 2 -6.63 21.50 19.72
N GLU A 3 -5.42 21.53 20.28
CA GLU A 3 -4.17 21.26 19.53
C GLU A 3 -3.62 19.83 19.70
N ALA A 4 -3.91 19.17 20.82
CA ALA A 4 -3.37 17.84 21.12
C ALA A 4 -3.98 16.72 20.25
N THR A 5 -5.22 16.88 19.82
CA THR A 5 -5.95 15.91 18.98
C THR A 5 -5.50 15.98 17.52
N ARG A 6 -4.96 17.12 17.07
CA ARG A 6 -4.55 17.36 15.68
C ARG A 6 -3.23 16.64 15.32
N ASN A 7 -2.38 16.39 16.32
CA ASN A 7 -1.11 15.67 16.17
C ASN A 7 -1.25 14.14 16.26
N PHE A 8 -2.35 13.63 16.82
CA PHE A 8 -2.58 12.19 16.91
C PHE A 8 -3.08 11.60 15.58
N ALA A 9 -3.92 12.36 14.88
CA ALA A 9 -4.45 11.99 13.56
C ALA A 9 -3.36 12.00 12.47
N THR A 10 -2.51 13.03 12.43
CA THR A 10 -1.42 13.14 11.43
C THR A 10 -0.33 12.07 11.59
N ARG A 11 -0.11 11.56 12.81
CA ARG A 11 0.94 10.57 13.09
C ARG A 11 0.52 9.13 12.78
N ILE A 12 -0.78 8.82 12.89
CA ILE A 12 -1.37 7.51 12.57
C ILE A 12 -1.60 7.36 11.06
N ASP A 13 -1.94 8.45 10.37
CA ASP A 13 -2.38 8.40 8.97
C ASP A 13 -1.22 8.24 7.96
N LEU A 14 -0.11 8.96 8.15
CA LEU A 14 1.05 8.91 7.24
C LEU A 14 1.69 7.51 7.17
N HIS A 15 1.82 6.82 8.30
CA HIS A 15 2.44 5.50 8.32
C HIS A 15 1.59 4.42 7.63
N LEU A 16 0.26 4.52 7.74
CA LEU A 16 -0.65 3.54 7.15
C LEU A 16 -0.65 3.68 5.63
N ARG A 17 -0.81 4.91 5.14
CA ARG A 17 -0.82 5.21 3.71
C ARG A 17 0.47 4.73 3.04
N THR A 18 1.64 5.15 3.54
CA THR A 18 2.93 4.74 2.98
C THR A 18 3.15 3.23 3.03
N THR A 19 2.63 2.55 4.06
CA THR A 19 2.71 1.09 4.18
C THR A 19 1.86 0.39 3.12
N VAL A 20 0.62 0.88 2.90
CA VAL A 20 -0.28 0.34 1.86
C VAL A 20 0.27 0.63 0.47
N GLU A 21 0.76 1.84 0.21
CA GLU A 21 1.42 2.20 -1.05
C GLU A 21 2.63 1.31 -1.33
N GLY A 22 3.45 0.99 -0.32
CA GLY A 22 4.55 0.04 -0.47
C GLY A 22 4.09 -1.38 -0.81
N MET A 23 3.00 -1.85 -0.20
CA MET A 23 2.40 -3.15 -0.55
C MET A 23 1.89 -3.18 -2.00
N LEU A 24 1.19 -2.13 -2.41
CA LEU A 24 0.65 -1.99 -3.78
C LEU A 24 1.77 -1.88 -4.81
N TYR A 25 2.82 -1.11 -4.53
CA TYR A 25 4.01 -1.00 -5.38
C TYR A 25 4.64 -2.38 -5.60
N ARG A 26 4.83 -3.16 -4.53
CA ARG A 26 5.36 -4.53 -4.63
C ARG A 26 4.45 -5.43 -5.47
N MET A 27 3.13 -5.30 -5.34
CA MET A 27 2.17 -6.09 -6.13
C MET A 27 2.18 -5.69 -7.62
N ARG A 28 2.36 -4.40 -7.92
CA ARG A 28 2.45 -3.88 -9.29
C ARG A 28 3.77 -4.24 -9.99
N VAL A 29 4.89 -4.09 -9.28
CA VAL A 29 6.24 -4.28 -9.85
C VAL A 29 6.74 -5.72 -9.71
N GLY A 30 6.22 -6.49 -8.75
CA GLY A 30 6.64 -7.86 -8.48
C GLY A 30 8.01 -7.98 -7.81
N CYS A 31 8.56 -6.89 -7.26
CA CYS A 31 9.91 -6.89 -6.69
C CYS A 31 9.99 -7.70 -5.37
N PRO A 32 11.19 -8.21 -5.01
CA PRO A 32 11.43 -8.75 -3.68
C PRO A 32 11.18 -7.68 -2.60
N TRP A 33 10.70 -8.11 -1.43
CA TRP A 33 10.44 -7.19 -0.30
C TRP A 33 11.68 -6.40 0.12
N ARG A 34 12.88 -6.94 -0.08
CA ARG A 34 14.14 -6.29 0.32
C ARG A 34 14.54 -5.13 -0.61
N ASP A 35 14.04 -5.13 -1.84
CA ASP A 35 14.30 -4.11 -2.84
C ASP A 35 13.23 -3.01 -2.86
N LEU A 36 12.36 -2.99 -1.85
CA LEU A 36 11.33 -1.96 -1.74
C LEU A 36 11.99 -0.57 -1.62
N PRO A 37 11.56 0.44 -2.40
CA PRO A 37 12.12 1.78 -2.31
C PRO A 37 12.04 2.34 -0.89
N LYS A 38 13.13 2.98 -0.44
CA LYS A 38 13.21 3.61 0.90
C LYS A 38 12.14 4.70 1.12
N ALA A 39 11.55 5.21 0.04
CA ALA A 39 10.41 6.13 0.08
C ALA A 39 9.22 5.56 0.87
N PHE A 40 9.04 4.23 0.87
CA PHE A 40 7.98 3.56 1.62
C PHE A 40 8.36 3.21 3.07
N GLY A 41 9.54 3.64 3.52
CA GLY A 41 10.08 3.33 4.84
C GLY A 41 10.72 1.94 4.94
N ASN A 42 10.70 1.37 6.14
CA ASN A 42 11.38 0.10 6.41
C ASN A 42 10.55 -1.08 5.90
N TRP A 43 11.07 -1.77 4.88
CA TRP A 43 10.45 -2.95 4.27
C TRP A 43 10.04 -4.04 5.28
N SER A 44 10.79 -4.22 6.37
CA SER A 44 10.46 -5.23 7.38
C SER A 44 9.17 -4.88 8.13
N LYS A 45 8.89 -3.59 8.32
CA LYS A 45 7.62 -3.13 8.94
C LYS A 45 6.45 -3.36 7.99
N VAL A 46 6.64 -3.04 6.71
CA VAL A 46 5.64 -3.26 5.65
C VAL A 46 5.31 -4.75 5.54
N TYR A 47 6.33 -5.61 5.46
CA TYR A 47 6.15 -7.06 5.40
C TYR A 47 5.45 -7.63 6.64
N LYS A 48 5.86 -7.23 7.85
CA LYS A 48 5.20 -7.69 9.09
C LYS A 48 3.72 -7.29 9.12
N ARG A 49 3.40 -6.08 8.70
CA ARG A 49 2.01 -5.60 8.60
C ARG A 49 1.23 -6.38 7.55
N PHE A 50 1.83 -6.59 6.38
CA PHE A 50 1.24 -7.35 5.29
C PHE A 50 0.88 -8.76 5.76
N ASN A 51 1.82 -9.44 6.41
CA ASN A 51 1.60 -10.79 6.92
C ASN A 51 0.50 -10.82 8.00
N ALA A 52 0.51 -9.88 8.94
CA ALA A 52 -0.53 -9.77 9.96
C ALA A 52 -1.93 -9.52 9.35
N TRP A 53 -2.01 -8.69 8.32
CA TRP A 53 -3.27 -8.38 7.63
C TRP A 53 -3.76 -9.52 6.76
N SER A 54 -2.85 -10.22 6.10
CA SER A 54 -3.14 -11.44 5.34
C SER A 54 -3.67 -12.54 6.26
N ALA A 55 -3.02 -12.78 7.40
CA ALA A 55 -3.47 -13.75 8.39
C ALA A 55 -4.86 -13.41 8.98
N SER A 56 -5.16 -12.11 9.13
CA SER A 56 -6.47 -11.65 9.63
C SER A 56 -7.55 -11.54 8.54
N GLY A 57 -7.25 -11.83 7.27
CA GLY A 57 -8.18 -11.67 6.14
C GLY A 57 -8.53 -10.22 5.77
N LYS A 58 -8.01 -9.23 6.51
CA LYS A 58 -8.24 -7.79 6.23
C LYS A 58 -7.69 -7.38 4.87
N TRP A 59 -6.55 -7.95 4.48
CA TRP A 59 -5.91 -7.62 3.20
C TRP A 59 -6.77 -8.00 2.00
N VAL A 60 -7.46 -9.14 2.08
CA VAL A 60 -8.36 -9.61 1.01
C VAL A 60 -9.51 -8.63 0.80
N LYS A 61 -10.13 -8.16 1.89
CA LYS A 61 -11.22 -7.16 1.82
C LYS A 61 -10.76 -5.83 1.22
N VAL A 62 -9.55 -5.39 1.57
CA VAL A 62 -8.98 -4.16 1.01
C VAL A 62 -8.74 -4.32 -0.50
N LEU A 63 -8.17 -5.46 -0.91
CA LEU A 63 -7.97 -5.75 -2.33
C LEU A 63 -9.28 -5.83 -3.10
N GLU A 64 -10.31 -6.46 -2.54
CA GLU A 64 -11.63 -6.58 -3.18
C GLU A 64 -12.25 -5.21 -3.45
N VAL A 65 -12.18 -4.29 -2.49
CA VAL A 65 -12.64 -2.91 -2.65
C VAL A 65 -11.82 -2.18 -3.72
N LEU A 66 -10.49 -2.32 -3.70
CA LEU A 66 -9.60 -1.67 -4.68
C LEU A 66 -9.73 -2.27 -6.10
N MET A 67 -10.08 -3.55 -6.22
CA MET A 67 -10.35 -4.22 -7.51
C MET A 67 -11.71 -3.84 -8.09
N THR A 68 -12.61 -3.27 -7.29
CA THR A 68 -13.94 -2.84 -7.75
C THR A 68 -13.87 -1.53 -8.54
N ASP A 69 -12.91 -0.66 -8.21
CA ASP A 69 -12.63 0.60 -8.93
C ASP A 69 -11.16 0.63 -9.36
N PRO A 70 -10.75 -0.24 -10.30
CA PRO A 70 -9.41 -0.17 -10.84
C PRO A 70 -9.33 1.06 -11.74
N ASP A 71 -8.47 2.02 -11.38
CA ASP A 71 -8.05 3.08 -12.29
C ASP A 71 -7.36 2.42 -13.51
N MET A 72 -8.16 2.08 -14.53
CA MET A 72 -7.71 1.46 -15.78
C MET A 72 -6.94 2.44 -16.67
N GLU A 73 -6.66 3.66 -16.20
CA GLU A 73 -5.89 4.68 -16.91
C GLU A 73 -4.52 4.15 -17.37
N TRP A 74 -3.93 3.20 -16.61
CA TRP A 74 -2.64 2.57 -16.93
C TRP A 74 -2.73 1.27 -17.75
N VAL A 75 -3.94 0.71 -17.96
CA VAL A 75 -4.16 -0.49 -18.80
C VAL A 75 -3.99 -0.15 -20.29
N PHE A 76 -3.99 1.14 -20.65
CA PHE A 76 -3.75 1.62 -22.02
C PHE A 76 -2.29 1.64 -22.49
N ILE A 77 -1.30 1.34 -21.62
CA ILE A 77 0.12 1.47 -22.01
C ILE A 77 0.69 0.23 -22.71
N ASP A 78 0.07 -0.96 -22.64
CA ASP A 78 0.53 -2.12 -23.42
C ASP A 78 -0.21 -2.37 -24.76
N GLY A 79 -1.22 -1.54 -25.07
CA GLY A 79 -1.99 -1.60 -26.31
C GLY A 79 -1.15 -1.32 -27.57
N SER A 80 -0.53 -2.37 -28.10
CA SER A 80 -0.28 -2.62 -29.52
C SER A 80 0.50 -1.55 -30.31
N TYR A 81 1.82 -1.72 -30.34
CA TYR A 81 2.58 -1.55 -31.58
C TYR A 81 3.14 -2.91 -32.01
N ALA A 82 2.36 -3.62 -32.83
CA ALA A 82 2.75 -4.55 -33.91
C ALA A 82 1.59 -5.48 -34.26
#